data_AF-A0A2J6I364-F1
#
_entry.id   AF-A0A2J6I364-F1
#
_cell.length_a   1.000
_cell.length_b   1.000
_cell.length_c   1.000
_cell.angle_alpha   90.00
_cell.angle_beta   90.00
_cell.angle_gamma   90.00
#
_symmetry.space_group_name_H-M   'P 1'
#
loop_
_entity.id
_entity.type
_entity.pdbx_description
1 polymer ?
#
loop_
_entity_poly.entity_id
_entity_poly.type
_entity_poly.pdbx_seq_one_letter_code
_entity_poly.pdbx_strand_id
1 'polypeptide(L)'
;MRSICFYFQVHQPYRLRNYRFFDIAEKHDYFDDYNNSFIMRKVAKKSYLPMNNILLDLIKEYGSAFKVSFSISGSAIDQFEEYAPEVLESFKKLADTGNVEFMAETYSHSLAALISKEEFQRQVEMHTHKIQQHFGKKPTTFRNTELIYSDRIGEMVADMGYKLMLSEGAKHVLGWRSPNYMYASAVRPELKLLLKNFLLSDDIAFRFSQQSWEGWPLTAEKFVDWLNKSNESEETINLFMDYETFGEHQWAETGIFDFMKSLPKRVFSHSDFGFATPSELAKKLQAVSPISVPNEISWADEERDLTAWLGNDLQDEAFEKLYNLYEKVKECDDPQIWKDWLYLQTSDHFYYMCTKWFSDGDVHKYFNPYGTPYDAFVNYMNVLSDFIIRVNENTKFGKEGYEGVKQSASDLYDKTSEAVKDTVKRANKKVKDAAVKSKEIKFEDIKDMSNAAVKKLLKEIDVEEMTAALKGAEKEVMEKIIPNLNKNAKKKYEELQSELKKINKKEINKYRKRVEDKIAEIFGK
;
A
#
# COMPACT_ATOMS: atom_id res chain seq x y z
N MET A 1 20.47 -23.77 -13.13
CA MET A 1 20.83 -23.08 -11.87
C MET A 1 19.75 -22.06 -11.61
N ARG A 2 19.07 -22.22 -10.48
CA ARG A 2 17.90 -21.42 -10.10
C ARG A 2 18.37 -20.06 -9.58
N SER A 3 17.53 -19.04 -9.59
CA SER A 3 17.95 -17.68 -9.23
C SER A 3 16.97 -16.97 -8.29
N ILE A 4 17.50 -16.23 -7.33
CA ILE A 4 16.74 -15.25 -6.56
C ILE A 4 16.86 -13.91 -7.29
N CYS A 5 15.72 -13.27 -7.54
CA CYS A 5 15.63 -11.96 -8.17
C CYS A 5 15.17 -10.93 -7.14
N PHE A 6 16.09 -10.08 -6.70
CA PHE A 6 15.74 -8.94 -5.86
C PHE A 6 15.31 -7.74 -6.70
N TYR A 7 14.15 -7.19 -6.36
CA TYR A 7 13.71 -5.88 -6.77
C TYR A 7 13.27 -5.09 -5.53
N PHE A 8 13.87 -3.92 -5.36
CA PHE A 8 13.49 -2.94 -4.35
C PHE A 8 12.88 -1.68 -4.97
N GLN A 9 11.67 -1.32 -4.54
CA GLN A 9 11.01 -0.05 -4.88
C GLN A 9 11.54 1.06 -3.98
N VAL A 10 11.96 2.17 -4.56
CA VAL A 10 12.40 3.37 -3.83
C VAL A 10 11.52 4.54 -4.28
N HIS A 11 10.59 4.93 -3.42
CA HIS A 11 9.63 5.98 -3.72
C HIS A 11 9.41 6.91 -2.53
N GLN A 12 9.37 8.22 -2.82
CA GLN A 12 8.89 9.22 -1.87
C GLN A 12 8.01 10.23 -2.61
N PRO A 13 6.78 10.48 -2.14
CA PRO A 13 5.93 11.53 -2.70
C PRO A 13 6.38 12.90 -2.19
N TYR A 14 6.10 13.95 -2.97
CA TYR A 14 6.09 15.31 -2.45
C TYR A 14 4.78 15.53 -1.71
N ARG A 15 4.84 15.58 -0.38
CA ARG A 15 3.67 15.77 0.47
C ARG A 15 3.17 17.20 0.33
N LEU A 16 1.86 17.33 0.20
CA LEU A 16 1.19 18.61 0.14
C LEU A 16 1.24 19.27 1.52
N ARG A 17 1.43 20.60 1.55
CA ARG A 17 1.19 21.37 2.76
C ARG A 17 -0.31 21.36 3.09
N ASN A 18 -0.63 21.74 4.32
CA ASN A 18 -2.02 22.04 4.66
C ASN A 18 -2.47 23.25 3.83
N TYR A 19 -3.41 23.00 2.92
CA TYR A 19 -3.87 23.93 1.91
C TYR A 19 -5.37 24.18 2.13
N ARG A 20 -5.68 25.37 2.63
CA ARG A 20 -7.03 25.73 3.05
C ARG A 20 -7.78 26.39 1.90
N PHE A 21 -9.10 26.44 2.02
CA PHE A 21 -9.95 27.12 1.05
C PHE A 21 -9.50 28.56 0.74
N PHE A 22 -9.09 29.32 1.77
CA PHE A 22 -8.61 30.70 1.60
C PHE A 22 -7.24 30.83 0.91
N ASP A 23 -6.53 29.73 0.68
CA ASP A 23 -5.28 29.75 -0.08
C ASP A 23 -5.53 29.67 -1.60
N ILE A 24 -6.72 29.24 -2.03
CA ILE A 24 -7.09 29.11 -3.45
C ILE A 24 -7.06 30.48 -4.14
N ALA A 25 -6.42 30.54 -5.30
CA ALA A 25 -6.12 31.73 -6.10
C ALA A 25 -5.15 32.74 -5.45
N GLU A 26 -4.62 32.45 -4.26
CA GLU A 26 -3.73 33.35 -3.52
C GLU A 26 -2.33 32.79 -3.34
N LYS A 27 -2.17 31.45 -3.27
CA LYS A 27 -0.89 30.80 -2.98
C LYS A 27 -0.64 29.59 -3.87
N HIS A 28 0.43 29.62 -4.64
CA HIS A 28 0.72 28.56 -5.61
C HIS A 28 1.81 27.56 -5.16
N ASP A 29 2.30 27.69 -3.93
CA ASP A 29 3.21 26.75 -3.28
C ASP A 29 2.43 25.59 -2.65
N TYR A 30 2.42 24.41 -3.28
CA TYR A 30 1.58 23.29 -2.81
C TYR A 30 2.25 22.34 -1.85
N PHE A 31 3.58 22.26 -1.87
CA PHE A 31 4.32 21.18 -1.21
C PHE A 31 4.91 21.65 0.12
N ASP A 32 4.97 20.73 1.08
CA ASP A 32 5.56 20.98 2.40
C ASP A 32 7.06 20.68 2.37
N ASP A 33 7.85 21.66 1.93
CA ASP A 33 9.31 21.53 1.80
C ASP A 33 9.99 21.10 3.11
N TYR A 34 9.51 21.60 4.25
CA TYR A 34 10.06 21.24 5.55
C TYR A 34 9.82 19.77 5.86
N ASN A 35 8.57 19.31 5.73
CA ASN A 35 8.21 17.93 6.04
C ASN A 35 8.84 16.95 5.04
N ASN A 36 8.86 17.28 3.75
CA ASN A 36 9.51 16.47 2.72
C ASN A 36 11.01 16.32 3.00
N SER A 37 11.71 17.42 3.27
CA SER A 37 13.14 17.39 3.65
C SER A 37 13.38 16.60 4.93
N PHE A 38 12.55 16.79 5.96
CA PHE A 38 12.66 16.10 7.23
C PHE A 38 12.49 14.57 7.07
N ILE A 39 11.44 14.14 6.36
CA ILE A 39 11.16 12.72 6.13
C ILE A 39 12.25 12.10 5.27
N MET A 40 12.63 12.74 4.16
CA MET A 40 13.68 12.24 3.28
C MET A 40 15.00 12.03 4.05
N ARG A 41 15.41 13.00 4.89
CA ARG A 41 16.61 12.86 5.72
C ARG A 41 16.51 11.78 6.79
N LYS A 42 15.31 11.55 7.34
CA LYS A 42 15.06 10.46 8.29
C LYS A 42 15.23 9.10 7.59
N VAL A 43 14.52 8.90 6.47
CA VAL A 43 14.56 7.65 5.70
C VAL A 43 15.97 7.38 5.16
N ALA A 44 16.66 8.42 4.68
CA ALA A 44 18.07 8.33 4.26
C ALA A 44 18.97 7.72 5.34
N LYS A 45 18.85 8.19 6.59
CA LYS A 45 19.69 7.75 7.71
C LYS A 45 19.32 6.37 8.24
N LYS A 46 18.04 6.02 8.23
CA LYS A 46 17.55 4.77 8.81
C LYS A 46 17.51 3.61 7.83
N SER A 47 17.22 3.89 6.56
CA SER A 47 17.00 2.88 5.53
C SER A 47 18.07 2.93 4.45
N TYR A 48 18.07 3.97 3.59
CA TYR A 48 18.83 3.92 2.34
C TYR A 48 20.34 3.83 2.54
N LEU A 49 20.94 4.69 3.38
CA LEU A 49 22.40 4.70 3.56
C LEU A 49 22.92 3.42 4.25
N PRO A 50 22.33 2.95 5.37
CA PRO A 50 22.74 1.67 5.96
C PRO A 50 22.59 0.50 5.00
N MET A 51 21.46 0.43 4.29
CA MET A 51 21.18 -0.67 3.37
C MET A 51 22.10 -0.65 2.15
N ASN A 52 22.33 0.51 1.54
CA ASN A 52 23.25 0.66 0.41
C ASN A 52 24.68 0.26 0.77
N ASN A 53 25.13 0.59 1.99
CA ASN A 53 26.44 0.14 2.47
C ASN A 53 26.52 -1.39 2.60
N ILE A 54 25.48 -2.02 3.16
CA ILE A 54 25.40 -3.49 3.26
C ILE A 54 25.43 -4.13 1.86
N LEU A 55 24.63 -3.63 0.93
CA LEU A 55 24.61 -4.15 -0.44
C LEU A 55 25.95 -3.95 -1.13
N LEU A 56 26.60 -2.81 -0.94
CA LEU A 56 27.91 -2.53 -1.51
C LEU A 56 28.97 -3.50 -0.98
N ASP A 57 28.96 -3.78 0.33
CA ASP A 57 29.91 -4.72 0.95
C ASP A 57 29.66 -6.16 0.50
N LEU A 58 28.39 -6.58 0.38
CA LEU A 58 28.03 -7.89 -0.20
C LEU A 58 28.48 -8.00 -1.66
N ILE A 59 28.32 -6.95 -2.47
CA ILE A 59 28.80 -6.94 -3.85
C ILE A 59 30.34 -7.02 -3.92
N LYS A 60 31.06 -6.35 -3.00
CA LYS A 60 32.53 -6.48 -2.94
C LYS A 60 32.96 -7.89 -2.54
N GLU A 61 32.24 -8.54 -1.63
CA GLU A 61 32.55 -9.89 -1.16
C GLU A 61 32.28 -10.96 -2.23
N TYR A 62 31.13 -10.89 -2.90
CA TYR A 62 30.68 -11.93 -3.82
C TYR A 62 30.84 -11.58 -5.31
N GLY A 63 31.23 -10.35 -5.64
CA GLY A 63 31.37 -9.87 -7.01
C GLY A 63 30.10 -10.09 -7.83
N SER A 64 30.27 -10.58 -9.06
CA SER A 64 29.16 -10.82 -9.99
C SER A 64 28.19 -11.94 -9.59
N ALA A 65 28.47 -12.68 -8.51
CA ALA A 65 27.57 -13.71 -7.99
C ALA A 65 26.38 -13.13 -7.21
N PHE A 66 26.52 -11.94 -6.62
CA PHE A 66 25.45 -11.25 -5.90
C PHE A 66 24.97 -10.03 -6.69
N LYS A 67 23.66 -9.95 -6.94
CA LYS A 67 23.05 -8.89 -7.74
C LYS A 67 21.73 -8.45 -7.14
N VAL A 68 21.40 -7.18 -7.33
CA VAL A 68 20.14 -6.56 -6.89
C VAL A 68 19.62 -5.62 -7.96
N SER A 69 18.34 -5.25 -7.86
CA SER A 69 17.71 -4.32 -8.81
C SER A 69 16.86 -3.30 -8.08
N PHE A 70 16.77 -2.10 -8.64
CA PHE A 70 16.00 -0.99 -8.08
C PHE A 70 15.04 -0.40 -9.11
N SER A 71 13.86 -0.03 -8.65
CA SER A 71 13.04 1.00 -9.29
C SER A 71 13.09 2.21 -8.39
N ILE A 72 13.69 3.31 -8.87
CA ILE A 72 13.75 4.56 -8.13
C ILE A 72 12.91 5.57 -8.90
N SER A 73 11.78 5.98 -8.34
CA SER A 73 10.90 6.96 -8.99
C SER A 73 11.63 8.28 -9.26
N GLY A 74 11.24 9.00 -10.31
CA GLY A 74 11.82 10.30 -10.65
C GLY A 74 11.65 11.31 -9.51
N SER A 75 10.48 11.31 -8.86
CA SER A 75 10.23 12.15 -7.67
C SER A 75 11.16 11.83 -6.49
N ALA A 76 11.52 10.56 -6.28
CA ALA A 76 12.50 10.20 -5.26
C ALA A 76 13.90 10.69 -5.61
N ILE A 77 14.30 10.62 -6.89
CA ILE A 77 15.58 11.17 -7.36
C ILE A 77 15.61 12.69 -7.16
N ASP A 78 14.53 13.39 -7.50
CA ASP A 78 14.43 14.85 -7.29
C ASP A 78 14.59 15.20 -5.79
N GLN A 79 13.94 14.45 -4.90
CA GLN A 79 14.13 14.64 -3.46
C GLN A 79 15.54 14.27 -2.98
N PHE A 80 16.23 13.32 -3.60
CA PHE A 80 17.64 13.07 -3.28
C PHE A 80 18.51 14.25 -3.68
N GLU A 81 18.31 14.81 -4.87
CA GLU A 81 19.05 16.01 -5.32
C GLU A 81 18.82 17.20 -4.38
N GLU A 82 17.57 17.42 -3.96
CA GLU A 82 17.19 18.57 -3.15
C GLU A 82 17.57 18.39 -1.65
N TYR A 83 17.37 17.21 -1.08
CA TYR A 83 17.39 17.03 0.38
C TYR A 83 18.42 16.00 0.91
N ALA A 84 18.83 15.03 0.10
CA ALA A 84 19.77 13.98 0.52
C ALA A 84 20.77 13.57 -0.59
N PRO A 85 21.64 14.46 -1.08
CA PRO A 85 22.59 14.15 -2.16
C PRO A 85 23.49 12.95 -1.85
N GLU A 86 23.79 12.71 -0.57
CA GLU A 86 24.56 11.55 -0.11
C GLU A 86 23.90 10.21 -0.45
N VAL A 87 22.57 10.15 -0.49
CA VAL A 87 21.81 8.95 -0.90
C VAL A 87 22.00 8.72 -2.39
N LEU A 88 21.83 9.75 -3.22
CA LEU A 88 22.05 9.65 -4.66
C LEU A 88 23.48 9.16 -4.96
N GLU A 89 24.48 9.73 -4.30
CA GLU A 89 25.88 9.30 -4.45
C GLU A 89 26.10 7.85 -4.00
N SER A 90 25.38 7.37 -2.97
CA SER A 90 25.46 5.97 -2.56
C SER A 90 24.86 5.00 -3.58
N PHE A 91 23.77 5.37 -4.27
CA PHE A 91 23.22 4.58 -5.38
C PHE A 91 24.13 4.61 -6.61
N LYS A 92 24.80 5.73 -6.90
CA LYS A 92 25.83 5.79 -7.95
C LYS A 92 26.98 4.82 -7.67
N LYS A 93 27.47 4.77 -6.43
CA LYS A 93 28.49 3.78 -6.03
C LYS A 93 28.03 2.34 -6.25
N LEU A 94 26.74 2.04 -5.99
CA LEU A 94 26.16 0.73 -6.30
C LEU A 94 26.10 0.49 -7.82
N ALA A 95 25.71 1.48 -8.61
CA ALA A 95 25.68 1.41 -10.08
C ALA A 95 27.07 1.12 -10.67
N ASP A 96 28.11 1.78 -10.14
CA ASP A 96 29.50 1.67 -10.59
C ASP A 96 30.07 0.26 -10.40
N THR A 97 29.49 -0.55 -9.50
CA THR A 97 29.89 -1.96 -9.34
C THR A 97 29.57 -2.82 -10.56
N GLY A 98 28.61 -2.40 -11.40
CA GLY A 98 28.10 -3.19 -12.52
C GLY A 98 27.19 -4.37 -12.13
N ASN A 99 26.90 -4.57 -10.84
CA ASN A 99 26.08 -5.68 -10.32
C ASN A 99 24.66 -5.26 -9.91
N VAL A 100 24.27 -4.03 -10.29
CA VAL A 100 22.96 -3.45 -9.98
C VAL A 100 22.24 -3.05 -11.27
N GLU A 101 20.96 -3.43 -11.37
CA GLU A 101 20.06 -3.01 -12.45
C GLU A 101 19.10 -1.90 -11.97
N PHE A 102 18.93 -0.85 -12.78
CA PHE A 102 17.92 0.19 -12.56
C PHE A 102 16.82 0.05 -13.61
N MET A 103 15.57 0.02 -13.15
CA MET A 103 14.38 -0.21 -13.97
C MET A 103 13.73 1.10 -14.39
N ALA A 104 12.88 1.02 -15.41
CA ALA A 104 12.04 2.12 -15.83
C ALA A 104 10.67 2.02 -15.17
N GLU A 105 10.09 3.18 -14.90
CA GLU A 105 8.75 3.37 -14.39
C GLU A 105 8.21 4.75 -14.80
N THR A 106 7.05 5.16 -14.27
CA THR A 106 6.56 6.54 -14.42
C THR A 106 7.41 7.51 -13.58
N TYR A 107 7.60 8.73 -14.07
CA TYR A 107 8.43 9.73 -13.39
C TYR A 107 7.95 10.02 -11.96
N SER A 108 6.65 10.26 -11.78
CA SER A 108 6.09 10.61 -10.47
C SER A 108 5.43 9.44 -9.75
N HIS A 109 5.74 8.19 -10.12
CA HIS A 109 5.03 7.03 -9.57
C HIS A 109 3.51 7.17 -9.75
N SER A 110 3.11 7.61 -10.92
CA SER A 110 1.74 8.00 -11.24
C SER A 110 0.88 6.85 -11.76
N LEU A 111 -0.43 7.06 -11.73
CA LEU A 111 -1.43 6.15 -12.29
C LEU A 111 -1.75 6.44 -13.77
N ALA A 112 -0.87 7.16 -14.48
CA ALA A 112 -1.11 7.63 -15.85
C ALA A 112 -1.43 6.50 -16.84
N ALA A 113 -0.86 5.30 -16.63
CA ALA A 113 -1.11 4.12 -17.45
C ALA A 113 -2.60 3.72 -17.52
N LEU A 114 -3.41 4.08 -16.53
CA LEU A 114 -4.82 3.73 -16.49
C LEU A 114 -5.66 4.58 -17.46
N ILE A 115 -5.25 5.82 -17.71
CA ILE A 115 -6.11 6.85 -18.30
C ILE A 115 -5.55 7.49 -19.57
N SER A 116 -4.24 7.72 -19.67
CA SER A 116 -3.63 8.42 -20.80
C SER A 116 -2.35 7.75 -21.27
N LYS A 117 -2.40 7.12 -22.45
CA LYS A 117 -1.23 6.49 -23.10
C LYS A 117 -0.12 7.51 -23.36
N GLU A 118 -0.49 8.71 -23.79
CA GLU A 118 0.46 9.78 -24.12
C GLU A 118 1.20 10.27 -22.88
N GLU A 119 0.47 10.58 -21.80
CA GLU A 119 1.08 11.02 -20.53
C GLU A 119 1.92 9.91 -19.89
N PHE A 120 1.42 8.67 -19.95
CA PHE A 120 2.17 7.51 -19.48
C PHE A 120 3.51 7.38 -20.20
N GLN A 121 3.52 7.42 -21.54
CA GLN A 121 4.74 7.35 -22.34
C GLN A 121 5.67 8.53 -22.03
N ARG A 122 5.15 9.76 -21.95
CA ARG A 122 5.94 10.96 -21.62
C ARG A 122 6.66 10.81 -20.29
N GLN A 123 5.96 10.36 -19.25
CA GLN A 123 6.55 10.15 -17.94
C GLN A 123 7.61 9.04 -17.94
N VAL A 124 7.37 7.94 -18.66
CA VAL A 124 8.35 6.84 -18.79
C VAL A 124 9.61 7.30 -19.51
N GLU A 125 9.47 8.10 -20.57
CA GLU A 125 10.60 8.68 -21.28
C GLU A 125 11.39 9.63 -20.38
N MET A 126 10.73 10.54 -19.67
CA MET A 126 11.38 11.44 -18.70
C MET A 126 12.15 10.67 -17.62
N HIS A 127 11.53 9.63 -17.06
CA HIS A 127 12.13 8.78 -16.04
C HIS A 127 13.37 8.06 -16.57
N THR A 128 13.26 7.47 -17.75
CA THR A 128 14.36 6.79 -18.45
C THR A 128 15.56 7.71 -18.64
N HIS A 129 15.33 8.97 -19.03
CA HIS A 129 16.40 9.97 -19.16
C HIS A 129 17.04 10.31 -17.81
N LYS A 130 16.24 10.49 -16.75
CA LYS A 130 16.74 10.76 -15.38
C LYS A 130 17.63 9.61 -14.88
N ILE A 131 17.20 8.36 -15.07
CA ILE A 131 18.01 7.18 -14.70
C ILE A 131 19.34 7.15 -15.47
N GLN A 132 19.30 7.36 -16.80
CA GLN A 132 20.51 7.39 -17.63
C GLN A 132 21.46 8.52 -17.22
N GLN A 133 20.92 9.69 -16.86
CA GLN A 133 21.69 10.84 -16.41
C GLN A 133 22.46 10.56 -15.11
N HIS A 134 21.79 9.97 -14.10
CA HIS A 134 22.42 9.79 -12.79
C HIS A 134 23.23 8.51 -12.67
N PHE A 135 22.83 7.43 -13.33
CA PHE A 135 23.42 6.10 -13.13
C PHE A 135 24.16 5.58 -14.37
N GLY A 136 24.11 6.31 -15.49
CA GLY A 136 24.80 5.90 -16.73
C GLY A 136 24.22 4.64 -17.39
N LYS A 137 23.07 4.16 -16.93
CA LYS A 137 22.39 2.96 -17.44
C LYS A 137 21.06 3.32 -18.07
N LYS A 138 20.78 2.76 -19.26
CA LYS A 138 19.45 2.84 -19.86
C LYS A 138 18.64 1.65 -19.35
N PRO A 139 17.51 1.87 -18.67
CA PRO A 139 16.63 0.78 -18.25
C PRO A 139 16.21 -0.12 -19.41
N THR A 140 16.23 -1.43 -19.17
CA THR A 140 15.75 -2.45 -20.12
C THR A 140 14.57 -3.25 -19.60
N THR A 141 14.30 -3.14 -18.31
CA THR A 141 13.19 -3.79 -17.62
C THR A 141 12.21 -2.71 -17.16
N PHE A 142 10.93 -2.95 -17.38
CA PHE A 142 9.88 -2.05 -16.96
C PHE A 142 9.18 -2.56 -15.69
N ARG A 143 8.84 -1.66 -14.78
CA ARG A 143 7.83 -1.92 -13.75
C ARG A 143 6.88 -0.73 -13.73
N ASN A 144 5.58 -1.01 -13.70
CA ASN A 144 4.58 0.04 -13.59
C ASN A 144 4.26 0.32 -12.11
N THR A 145 3.70 1.51 -11.85
CA THR A 145 3.25 1.97 -10.53
C THR A 145 2.55 0.86 -9.79
N GLU A 146 3.05 0.50 -8.61
CA GLU A 146 2.47 -0.49 -7.71
C GLU A 146 2.36 -1.90 -8.33
N LEU A 147 3.26 -2.22 -9.25
CA LEU A 147 3.21 -3.43 -10.09
C LEU A 147 1.86 -3.58 -10.84
N ILE A 148 1.21 -2.46 -11.16
CA ILE A 148 -0.07 -2.46 -11.87
C ILE A 148 0.10 -3.03 -13.27
N TYR A 149 -0.61 -4.11 -13.57
CA TYR A 149 -0.58 -4.78 -14.87
C TYR A 149 -1.98 -5.13 -15.37
N SER A 150 -2.19 -4.96 -16.67
CA SER A 150 -3.25 -5.57 -17.46
C SER A 150 -2.69 -5.83 -18.86
N ASP A 151 -3.38 -6.64 -19.66
CA ASP A 151 -2.96 -6.91 -21.05
C ASP A 151 -2.82 -5.61 -21.86
N ARG A 152 -3.71 -4.63 -21.64
CA ARG A 152 -3.64 -3.28 -22.23
C ARG A 152 -2.36 -2.53 -21.82
N ILE A 153 -1.97 -2.58 -20.53
CA ILE A 153 -0.73 -1.95 -20.07
C ILE A 153 0.48 -2.66 -20.66
N GLY A 154 0.46 -4.00 -20.72
CA GLY A 154 1.48 -4.80 -21.39
C GLY A 154 1.68 -4.39 -22.86
N GLU A 155 0.61 -4.15 -23.61
CA GLU A 155 0.68 -3.62 -24.98
C GLU A 155 1.39 -2.27 -25.05
N MET A 156 1.03 -1.31 -24.20
CA MET A 156 1.67 0.01 -24.17
C MET A 156 3.16 -0.09 -23.82
N VAL A 157 3.51 -0.96 -22.88
CA VAL A 157 4.91 -1.19 -22.47
C VAL A 157 5.73 -1.83 -23.59
N ALA A 158 5.14 -2.79 -24.31
CA ALA A 158 5.78 -3.41 -25.47
C ALA A 158 5.93 -2.42 -26.64
N ASP A 159 4.96 -1.52 -26.86
CA ASP A 159 5.04 -0.44 -27.85
C ASP A 159 6.19 0.53 -27.56
N MET A 160 6.51 0.78 -26.28
CA MET A 160 7.68 1.55 -25.86
C MET A 160 9.01 0.79 -26.06
N GLY A 161 8.97 -0.46 -26.51
CA GLY A 161 10.15 -1.27 -26.84
C GLY A 161 10.73 -2.10 -25.70
N TYR A 162 10.06 -2.15 -24.54
CA TYR A 162 10.46 -3.03 -23.44
C TYR A 162 10.15 -4.49 -23.78
N LYS A 163 11.06 -5.39 -23.36
CA LYS A 163 10.93 -6.85 -23.57
C LYS A 163 10.71 -7.63 -22.29
N LEU A 164 10.77 -6.95 -21.15
CA LEU A 164 10.53 -7.52 -19.83
C LEU A 164 9.75 -6.53 -18.99
N MET A 165 8.70 -7.01 -18.33
CA MET A 165 7.94 -6.27 -17.34
C MET A 165 7.77 -7.08 -16.05
N LEU A 166 7.83 -6.39 -14.90
CA LEU A 166 7.50 -6.96 -13.61
C LEU A 166 6.00 -6.77 -13.30
N SER A 167 5.39 -7.76 -12.66
CA SER A 167 3.97 -7.72 -12.28
C SER A 167 3.72 -8.48 -10.98
N GLU A 168 2.55 -8.29 -10.37
CA GLU A 168 2.10 -9.09 -9.23
C GLU A 168 1.82 -10.55 -9.63
N GLY A 169 2.18 -11.50 -8.75
CA GLY A 169 1.82 -12.91 -8.85
C GLY A 169 0.43 -13.22 -8.29
N ALA A 170 -0.59 -12.52 -8.75
CA ALA A 170 -1.93 -12.57 -8.18
C ALA A 170 -2.55 -13.98 -8.30
N LYS A 171 -3.03 -14.54 -7.18
CA LYS A 171 -3.61 -15.89 -7.13
C LYS A 171 -4.77 -16.08 -8.11
N HIS A 172 -5.63 -15.08 -8.25
CA HIS A 172 -6.79 -15.15 -9.14
C HIS A 172 -6.41 -15.13 -10.64
N VAL A 173 -5.19 -14.68 -10.99
CA VAL A 173 -4.62 -14.74 -12.34
C VAL A 173 -3.84 -16.04 -12.57
N LEU A 174 -3.03 -16.46 -11.60
CA LEU A 174 -2.18 -17.64 -11.74
C LEU A 174 -2.95 -18.94 -11.57
N GLY A 175 -4.02 -18.95 -10.77
CA GLY A 175 -4.74 -20.16 -10.40
C GLY A 175 -3.82 -21.12 -9.65
N TRP A 176 -3.53 -22.26 -10.26
CA TRP A 176 -2.62 -23.28 -9.71
C TRP A 176 -1.16 -23.08 -10.15
N ARG A 177 -0.88 -22.12 -11.04
CA ARG A 177 0.46 -21.84 -11.55
C ARG A 177 1.32 -21.12 -10.49
N SER A 178 2.63 -21.32 -10.54
CA SER A 178 3.57 -20.70 -9.61
C SER A 178 4.07 -19.34 -10.13
N PRO A 179 4.27 -18.32 -9.28
CA PRO A 179 4.91 -17.06 -9.70
C PRO A 179 6.41 -17.23 -10.02
N ASN A 180 6.99 -18.40 -9.73
CA ASN A 180 8.42 -18.68 -9.78
C ASN A 180 8.94 -19.11 -11.17
N TYR A 181 8.22 -18.73 -12.23
CA TYR A 181 8.59 -18.96 -13.62
C TYR A 181 8.62 -17.65 -14.40
N MET A 182 9.29 -17.67 -15.54
CA MET A 182 9.13 -16.64 -16.56
C MET A 182 7.84 -16.90 -17.35
N TYR A 183 7.03 -15.88 -17.54
CA TYR A 183 5.84 -15.92 -18.38
C TYR A 183 5.98 -14.99 -19.58
N ALA A 184 5.03 -15.05 -20.50
CA ALA A 184 4.87 -14.07 -21.57
C ALA A 184 3.51 -13.38 -21.46
N SER A 185 3.40 -12.15 -21.94
CA SER A 185 2.10 -11.53 -22.16
C SER A 185 1.32 -12.33 -23.21
N ALA A 186 0.03 -12.58 -22.96
CA ALA A 186 -0.83 -13.28 -23.91
C ALA A 186 -1.08 -12.47 -25.19
N VAL A 187 -1.11 -11.13 -25.08
CA VAL A 187 -1.36 -10.22 -26.21
C VAL A 187 -0.10 -9.79 -26.93
N ARG A 188 1.05 -9.82 -26.24
CA ARG A 188 2.38 -9.48 -26.78
C ARG A 188 3.43 -10.53 -26.38
N PRO A 189 3.51 -11.69 -27.06
CA PRO A 189 4.38 -12.80 -26.66
C PRO A 189 5.88 -12.47 -26.57
N GLU A 190 6.33 -11.40 -27.21
CA GLU A 190 7.70 -10.88 -27.10
C GLU A 190 7.98 -10.15 -25.77
N LEU A 191 6.94 -9.71 -25.06
CA LEU A 191 7.03 -9.13 -23.73
C LEU A 191 6.98 -10.25 -22.68
N LYS A 192 8.13 -10.49 -22.05
CA LYS A 192 8.24 -11.43 -20.94
C LYS A 192 7.76 -10.80 -19.63
N LEU A 193 7.26 -11.64 -18.72
CA LEU A 193 6.75 -11.25 -17.41
C LEU A 193 7.45 -12.05 -16.30
N LEU A 194 7.96 -11.33 -15.30
CA LEU A 194 8.38 -11.89 -14.01
C LEU A 194 7.38 -11.46 -12.95
N LEU A 195 6.91 -12.42 -12.16
CA LEU A 195 5.83 -12.19 -11.21
C LEU A 195 6.32 -12.23 -9.78
N LYS A 196 5.88 -11.27 -8.94
CA LYS A 196 6.19 -11.24 -7.51
C LYS A 196 5.79 -12.57 -6.85
N ASN A 197 6.72 -13.18 -6.12
CA ASN A 197 6.36 -14.21 -5.15
C ASN A 197 5.90 -13.50 -3.87
N PHE A 198 4.60 -13.23 -3.78
CA PHE A 198 4.09 -12.37 -2.72
C PHE A 198 4.22 -13.00 -1.34
N LEU A 199 4.10 -14.32 -1.20
CA LEU A 199 4.24 -14.99 0.10
C LEU A 199 5.63 -14.74 0.70
N LEU A 200 6.69 -15.06 -0.05
CA LEU A 200 8.06 -14.90 0.42
C LEU A 200 8.49 -13.43 0.53
N SER A 201 7.97 -12.57 -0.35
CA SER A 201 8.25 -11.13 -0.29
C SER A 201 7.60 -10.51 0.94
N ASP A 202 6.33 -10.81 1.20
CA ASP A 202 5.56 -10.26 2.32
C ASP A 202 6.02 -10.82 3.68
N ASP A 203 6.59 -12.03 3.70
CA ASP A 203 7.24 -12.60 4.89
C ASP A 203 8.45 -11.76 5.34
N ILE A 204 9.21 -11.20 4.40
CA ILE A 204 10.32 -10.27 4.69
C ILE A 204 9.78 -8.86 4.94
N ALA A 205 8.86 -8.37 4.11
CA ALA A 205 8.39 -6.99 4.16
C ALA A 205 7.52 -6.69 5.38
N PHE A 206 6.57 -7.57 5.69
CA PHE A 206 5.54 -7.32 6.70
C PHE A 206 5.68 -8.21 7.93
N ARG A 207 5.93 -9.52 7.76
CA ARG A 207 5.88 -10.49 8.88
C ARG A 207 7.20 -10.67 9.63
N PHE A 208 8.30 -10.08 9.16
CA PHE A 208 9.64 -10.32 9.69
C PHE A 208 9.77 -10.11 11.21
N SER A 209 9.13 -9.07 11.75
CA SER A 209 9.10 -8.77 13.20
C SER A 209 7.84 -9.26 13.92
N GLN A 210 6.93 -9.95 13.23
CA GLN A 210 5.64 -10.37 13.78
C GLN A 210 5.79 -11.64 14.64
N GLN A 211 5.98 -11.47 15.95
CA GLN A 211 6.21 -12.59 16.89
C GLN A 211 5.05 -13.58 17.00
N SER A 212 3.84 -13.17 16.62
CA SER A 212 2.65 -14.03 16.60
C SER A 212 2.55 -14.91 15.36
N TRP A 213 3.32 -14.64 14.31
CA TRP A 213 3.33 -15.44 13.09
C TRP A 213 4.18 -16.71 13.30
N GLU A 214 3.67 -17.87 12.87
CA GLU A 214 4.35 -19.17 13.02
C GLU A 214 5.75 -19.20 12.40
N GLY A 215 6.00 -18.38 11.37
CA GLY A 215 7.31 -18.27 10.74
C GLY A 215 8.36 -17.51 11.57
N TRP A 216 7.97 -16.80 12.64
CA TRP A 216 8.89 -16.02 13.46
C TRP A 216 9.73 -16.88 14.43
N PRO A 217 11.02 -16.55 14.68
CA PRO A 217 11.82 -15.54 13.99
C PRO A 217 12.21 -16.00 12.57
N LEU A 218 12.24 -15.09 11.61
CA LEU A 218 12.70 -15.39 10.25
C LEU A 218 14.23 -15.24 10.16
N THR A 219 14.95 -16.37 10.08
CA THR A 219 16.42 -16.39 9.92
C THR A 219 16.80 -16.73 8.48
N ALA A 220 18.05 -16.44 8.09
CA ALA A 220 18.57 -16.79 6.77
C ALA A 220 18.51 -18.30 6.51
N GLU A 221 18.81 -19.13 7.53
CA GLU A 221 18.73 -20.58 7.45
C GLU A 221 17.30 -21.03 7.17
N LYS A 222 16.34 -20.57 7.97
CA LYS A 222 14.93 -20.91 7.81
C LYS A 222 14.42 -20.49 6.43
N PHE A 223 14.76 -19.29 5.98
CA PHE A 223 14.35 -18.79 4.68
C PHE A 223 14.94 -19.63 3.54
N VAL A 224 16.24 -19.94 3.56
CA VAL A 224 16.87 -20.80 2.54
C VAL A 224 16.33 -22.22 2.56
N ASP A 225 16.00 -22.77 3.73
CA ASP A 225 15.34 -24.07 3.84
C ASP A 225 13.94 -24.04 3.20
N TRP A 226 13.22 -22.91 3.23
CA TRP A 226 11.97 -22.74 2.47
C TRP A 226 12.21 -22.65 0.96
N LEU A 227 13.26 -21.94 0.53
CA LEU A 227 13.64 -21.89 -0.89
C LEU A 227 13.95 -23.31 -1.41
N ASN A 228 14.68 -24.12 -0.65
CA ASN A 228 15.02 -25.49 -1.03
C ASN A 228 13.80 -26.44 -1.15
N LYS A 229 12.65 -26.08 -0.56
CA LYS A 229 11.40 -26.87 -0.69
C LYS A 229 10.62 -26.55 -1.96
N SER A 230 10.97 -25.48 -2.66
CA SER A 230 10.32 -25.14 -3.94
C SER A 230 10.73 -26.13 -5.03
N ASN A 231 9.81 -26.40 -5.96
CA ASN A 231 9.99 -27.40 -7.01
C ASN A 231 11.25 -27.10 -7.86
N GLU A 232 12.08 -28.09 -8.15
CA GLU A 232 13.31 -27.93 -8.95
C GLU A 232 13.06 -27.30 -10.33
N SER A 233 11.86 -27.49 -10.91
CA SER A 233 11.49 -26.85 -12.18
C SER A 233 11.27 -25.34 -12.05
N GLU A 234 11.01 -24.81 -10.85
CA GLU A 234 10.82 -23.37 -10.63
C GLU A 234 12.16 -22.62 -10.68
N GLU A 235 12.42 -21.95 -11.79
CA GLU A 235 13.74 -21.41 -12.11
C GLU A 235 14.07 -20.09 -11.38
N THR A 236 13.07 -19.35 -10.88
CA THR A 236 13.27 -18.04 -10.25
C THR A 236 12.45 -17.84 -8.99
N ILE A 237 12.98 -17.15 -7.98
CA ILE A 237 12.23 -16.64 -6.83
C ILE A 237 12.29 -15.11 -6.86
N ASN A 238 11.16 -14.50 -7.17
CA ASN A 238 11.03 -13.06 -7.39
C ASN A 238 10.64 -12.37 -6.08
N LEU A 239 11.63 -11.78 -5.39
CA LEU A 239 11.47 -11.09 -4.11
C LEU A 239 11.37 -9.59 -4.36
N PHE A 240 10.14 -9.10 -4.48
CA PHE A 240 9.80 -7.75 -4.90
C PHE A 240 9.16 -7.01 -3.72
N MET A 241 9.78 -5.93 -3.24
CA MET A 241 9.33 -5.24 -2.02
C MET A 241 9.75 -3.77 -2.01
N ASP A 242 9.12 -2.98 -1.13
CA ASP A 242 9.58 -1.63 -0.82
C ASP A 242 10.97 -1.66 -0.18
N TYR A 243 11.84 -0.74 -0.55
CA TYR A 243 13.20 -0.68 -0.02
C TYR A 243 13.21 -0.22 1.44
N GLU A 244 12.21 0.59 1.79
CA GLU A 244 11.90 1.06 3.14
C GLU A 244 11.51 -0.10 4.09
N THR A 245 11.31 -1.32 3.56
CA THR A 245 11.31 -2.56 4.36
C THR A 245 12.50 -2.58 5.33
N PHE A 246 13.70 -2.23 4.85
CA PHE A 246 14.92 -2.24 5.64
C PHE A 246 15.09 -0.90 6.35
N GLY A 247 14.79 -0.83 7.65
CA GLY A 247 15.08 0.31 8.51
C GLY A 247 13.92 1.29 8.75
N GLU A 248 12.85 1.25 7.96
CA GLU A 248 11.62 2.04 8.23
C GLU A 248 10.42 1.15 8.58
N HIS A 249 10.09 0.13 7.78
CA HIS A 249 8.99 -0.79 8.08
C HIS A 249 9.45 -1.85 9.10
N GLN A 250 10.62 -2.44 8.86
CA GLN A 250 11.30 -3.29 9.82
C GLN A 250 12.47 -2.52 10.42
N TRP A 251 12.39 -2.20 11.71
CA TRP A 251 13.41 -1.44 12.41
C TRP A 251 14.72 -2.21 12.51
N ALA A 252 15.86 -1.50 12.63
CA ALA A 252 17.17 -2.14 12.68
C ALA A 252 17.28 -3.18 13.81
N GLU A 253 16.66 -2.89 14.96
CA GLU A 253 16.63 -3.73 16.16
C GLU A 253 15.89 -5.05 15.96
N THR A 254 15.08 -5.19 14.90
CA THR A 254 14.44 -6.46 14.53
C THR A 254 15.46 -7.46 13.97
N GLY A 255 16.65 -7.00 13.57
CA GLY A 255 17.68 -7.82 12.92
C GLY A 255 17.55 -7.92 11.40
N ILE A 256 16.66 -7.14 10.77
CA ILE A 256 16.43 -7.19 9.31
C ILE A 256 17.71 -6.94 8.48
N PHE A 257 18.58 -6.04 8.94
CA PHE A 257 19.86 -5.78 8.29
C PHE A 257 20.82 -6.97 8.41
N ASP A 258 20.84 -7.65 9.56
CA ASP A 258 21.70 -8.80 9.79
C ASP A 258 21.20 -10.04 9.04
N PHE A 259 19.88 -10.17 8.89
CA PHE A 259 19.27 -11.13 7.97
C PHE A 259 19.78 -10.91 6.54
N MET A 260 19.72 -9.68 6.02
CA MET A 260 20.19 -9.41 4.66
C MET A 260 21.69 -9.67 4.49
N LYS A 261 22.53 -9.30 5.47
CA LYS A 261 23.98 -9.60 5.43
C LYS A 261 24.25 -11.11 5.37
N SER A 262 23.45 -11.90 6.10
CA SER A 262 23.67 -13.34 6.24
C SER A 262 23.09 -14.16 5.08
N LEU A 263 22.04 -13.64 4.43
CA LEU A 263 21.27 -14.37 3.43
C LEU A 263 22.10 -14.82 2.20
N PRO A 264 22.90 -13.97 1.53
CA PRO A 264 23.69 -14.40 0.36
C PRO A 264 24.65 -15.54 0.69
N LYS A 265 25.38 -15.43 1.82
CA LYS A 265 26.27 -16.48 2.29
C LYS A 265 25.54 -17.81 2.45
N ARG A 266 24.36 -17.80 3.09
CA ARG A 266 23.56 -19.00 3.32
C ARG A 266 23.04 -19.58 2.00
N VAL A 267 22.57 -18.74 1.07
CA VAL A 267 22.16 -19.16 -0.28
C VAL A 267 23.29 -19.88 -0.99
N PHE A 268 24.46 -19.25 -1.13
CA PHE A 268 25.57 -19.84 -1.89
C PHE A 268 26.13 -21.14 -1.30
N SER A 269 25.98 -21.35 0.02
CA SER A 269 26.55 -22.51 0.70
C SER A 269 25.57 -23.67 0.89
N HIS A 270 24.26 -23.43 0.81
CA HIS A 270 23.24 -24.42 1.19
C HIS A 270 22.06 -24.53 0.22
N SER A 271 22.16 -23.95 -0.97
CA SER A 271 21.20 -24.16 -2.05
C SER A 271 21.86 -24.14 -3.41
N ASP A 272 21.08 -24.46 -4.45
CA ASP A 272 21.48 -24.35 -5.87
C ASP A 272 21.05 -23.01 -6.49
N PHE A 273 20.66 -22.04 -5.65
CA PHE A 273 20.26 -20.70 -6.06
C PHE A 273 21.48 -19.77 -6.20
N GLY A 274 21.48 -18.97 -7.27
CA GLY A 274 22.30 -17.78 -7.39
C GLY A 274 21.45 -16.50 -7.29
N PHE A 275 22.06 -15.35 -7.56
CA PHE A 275 21.34 -14.08 -7.73
C PHE A 275 21.43 -13.59 -9.17
N ALA A 276 20.32 -13.09 -9.69
CA ALA A 276 20.24 -12.53 -11.03
C ALA A 276 19.34 -11.30 -11.03
N THR A 277 19.66 -10.34 -11.88
CA THR A 277 18.76 -9.21 -12.14
C THR A 277 17.66 -9.64 -13.13
N PRO A 278 16.53 -8.90 -13.21
CA PRO A 278 15.48 -9.17 -14.19
C PRO A 278 15.99 -9.30 -15.63
N SER A 279 16.85 -8.39 -16.10
CA SER A 279 17.37 -8.44 -17.47
C SER A 279 18.26 -9.65 -17.74
N GLU A 280 19.00 -10.16 -16.73
CA GLU A 280 19.72 -11.42 -16.85
C GLU A 280 18.77 -12.61 -16.96
N LEU A 281 17.69 -12.63 -16.17
CA LEU A 281 16.68 -13.67 -16.23
C LEU A 281 15.95 -13.67 -17.57
N ALA A 282 15.63 -12.50 -18.14
CA ALA A 282 15.03 -12.41 -19.47
C ALA A 282 15.89 -13.02 -20.59
N LYS A 283 17.22 -13.00 -20.44
CA LYS A 283 18.16 -13.63 -21.39
C LYS A 283 18.28 -15.13 -21.17
N LYS A 284 18.19 -15.60 -19.92
CA LYS A 284 18.41 -17.01 -19.54
C LYS A 284 17.14 -17.86 -19.66
N LEU A 285 16.01 -17.33 -19.21
CA LEU A 285 14.77 -18.09 -19.05
C LEU A 285 13.90 -18.03 -20.30
N GLN A 286 13.19 -19.14 -20.54
CA GLN A 286 12.12 -19.22 -21.53
C GLN A 286 10.78 -19.03 -20.84
N ALA A 287 9.85 -18.34 -21.51
CA ALA A 287 8.50 -18.21 -20.99
C ALA A 287 7.82 -19.58 -21.02
N VAL A 288 7.32 -20.05 -19.86
CA VAL A 288 6.68 -21.36 -19.75
C VAL A 288 5.26 -21.37 -20.28
N SER A 289 4.60 -20.20 -20.28
CA SER A 289 3.22 -20.04 -20.70
C SER A 289 2.88 -18.54 -20.90
N PRO A 290 1.93 -18.20 -21.79
CA PRO A 290 1.32 -16.89 -21.77
C PRO A 290 0.40 -16.69 -20.54
N ILE A 291 0.31 -15.46 -20.06
CA ILE A 291 -0.69 -15.03 -19.07
C ILE A 291 -1.53 -13.91 -19.68
N SER A 292 -2.84 -14.06 -19.59
CA SER A 292 -3.80 -13.00 -19.90
C SER A 292 -4.35 -12.43 -18.60
N VAL A 293 -4.34 -11.11 -18.52
CA VAL A 293 -4.81 -10.32 -17.37
C VAL A 293 -5.75 -9.25 -17.92
N PRO A 294 -7.05 -9.57 -18.12
CA PRO A 294 -7.98 -8.66 -18.77
C PRO A 294 -8.34 -7.45 -17.91
N ASN A 295 -8.27 -7.57 -16.58
CA ASN A 295 -8.53 -6.50 -15.62
C ASN A 295 -7.26 -6.19 -14.83
N GLU A 296 -7.08 -4.93 -14.46
CA GLU A 296 -5.91 -4.46 -13.75
C GLU A 296 -5.73 -5.16 -12.40
N ILE A 297 -4.52 -5.70 -12.20
CA ILE A 297 -4.04 -6.21 -10.91
C ILE A 297 -2.98 -5.28 -10.34
N SER A 298 -2.76 -5.36 -9.03
CA SER A 298 -1.71 -4.62 -8.32
C SER A 298 -1.13 -5.49 -7.20
N TRP A 299 0.05 -5.15 -6.70
CA TRP A 299 0.64 -5.83 -5.53
C TRP A 299 0.07 -5.38 -4.17
N ALA A 300 -0.82 -4.38 -4.17
CA ALA A 300 -1.43 -3.87 -2.94
C ALA A 300 -2.63 -4.70 -2.51
N ASP A 301 -2.83 -4.72 -1.19
CA ASP A 301 -4.00 -5.27 -0.50
C ASP A 301 -4.30 -6.73 -0.81
N GLU A 302 -5.16 -7.40 -0.04
CA GLU A 302 -5.41 -8.84 -0.24
C GLU A 302 -6.05 -9.15 -1.60
N GLU A 303 -6.86 -8.22 -2.11
CA GLU A 303 -7.59 -8.37 -3.37
C GLU A 303 -6.68 -8.29 -4.61
N ARG A 304 -5.49 -7.69 -4.48
CA ARG A 304 -4.49 -7.53 -5.56
C ARG A 304 -5.06 -6.82 -6.79
N ASP A 305 -5.79 -5.72 -6.57
CA ASP A 305 -6.47 -4.92 -7.58
C ASP A 305 -6.24 -3.40 -7.38
N LEU A 306 -6.98 -2.56 -8.10
CA LEU A 306 -6.82 -1.10 -8.04
C LEU A 306 -7.53 -0.42 -6.87
N THR A 307 -8.27 -1.15 -6.03
CA THR A 307 -9.17 -0.54 -5.05
C THR A 307 -8.45 0.22 -3.92
N ALA A 308 -7.12 0.06 -3.80
CA ALA A 308 -6.29 0.90 -2.94
C ALA A 308 -6.21 2.36 -3.42
N TRP A 309 -6.35 2.61 -4.72
CA TRP A 309 -6.26 3.95 -5.33
C TRP A 309 -7.53 4.40 -6.04
N LEU A 310 -8.36 3.49 -6.52
CA LEU A 310 -9.61 3.73 -7.26
C LEU A 310 -10.72 2.79 -6.74
N GLY A 311 -10.97 2.84 -5.44
CA GLY A 311 -11.94 1.98 -4.75
C GLY A 311 -13.18 2.71 -4.22
N ASN A 312 -13.22 4.04 -4.31
CA ASN A 312 -14.33 4.84 -3.79
C ASN A 312 -14.50 6.19 -4.49
N ASP A 313 -15.69 6.79 -4.36
CA ASP A 313 -16.07 8.02 -5.07
C ASP A 313 -15.12 9.23 -4.80
N LEU A 314 -14.41 9.30 -3.66
CA LEU A 314 -13.44 10.39 -3.39
C LEU A 314 -12.21 10.25 -4.29
N GLN A 315 -11.72 9.02 -4.42
CA GLN A 315 -10.57 8.68 -5.24
C GLN A 315 -10.87 8.91 -6.72
N ASP A 316 -12.02 8.41 -7.18
CA ASP A 316 -12.46 8.53 -8.57
C ASP A 316 -12.59 10.00 -8.98
N GLU A 317 -13.24 10.82 -8.15
CA GLU A 317 -13.42 12.26 -8.40
C GLU A 317 -12.07 13.00 -8.48
N ALA A 318 -11.14 12.73 -7.55
CA ALA A 318 -9.82 13.36 -7.53
C ALA A 318 -8.98 12.94 -8.76
N PHE A 319 -9.04 11.66 -9.13
CA PHE A 319 -8.34 11.09 -10.26
C PHE A 319 -8.86 11.67 -11.58
N GLU A 320 -10.17 11.59 -11.82
CA GLU A 320 -10.79 12.07 -13.07
C GLU A 320 -10.55 13.57 -13.26
N LYS A 321 -10.76 14.39 -12.22
CA LYS A 321 -10.53 15.83 -12.33
C LYS A 321 -9.09 16.18 -12.66
N LEU A 322 -8.11 15.50 -12.05
CA LEU A 322 -6.71 15.74 -12.36
C LEU A 322 -6.44 15.41 -13.83
N TYR A 323 -6.71 14.18 -14.26
CA TYR A 323 -6.32 13.73 -15.60
C TYR A 323 -7.10 14.43 -16.73
N ASN A 324 -8.29 14.95 -16.47
CA ASN A 324 -9.03 15.81 -17.41
C ASN A 324 -8.31 17.15 -17.73
N LEU A 325 -7.30 17.54 -16.94
CA LEU A 325 -6.50 18.74 -17.21
C LEU A 325 -5.38 18.52 -18.23
N TYR A 326 -5.07 17.27 -18.59
CA TYR A 326 -3.89 16.97 -19.41
C TYR A 326 -3.83 17.77 -20.71
N GLU A 327 -4.94 17.86 -21.44
CA GLU A 327 -5.00 18.65 -22.69
C GLU A 327 -4.75 20.14 -22.46
N LYS A 328 -5.21 20.70 -21.34
CA LYS A 328 -4.98 22.12 -21.01
C LYS A 328 -3.55 22.36 -20.53
N VAL A 329 -2.99 21.44 -19.74
CA VAL A 329 -1.59 21.52 -19.29
C VAL A 329 -0.64 21.51 -20.50
N LYS A 330 -0.97 20.75 -21.56
CA LYS A 330 -0.23 20.77 -22.84
C LYS A 330 -0.21 22.13 -23.53
N GLU A 331 -1.17 23.01 -23.25
CA GLU A 331 -1.21 24.36 -23.80
C GLU A 331 -0.41 25.38 -22.98
N CYS A 332 0.09 24.99 -21.80
CA CYS A 332 0.86 25.85 -20.91
C CYS A 332 2.36 25.76 -21.22
N ASP A 333 3.00 26.92 -21.35
CA ASP A 333 4.46 27.04 -21.55
C ASP A 333 5.25 27.17 -20.22
N ASP A 334 4.57 27.27 -19.07
CA ASP A 334 5.19 27.43 -17.75
C ASP A 334 5.77 26.10 -17.22
N PRO A 335 7.11 25.99 -17.03
CA PRO A 335 7.74 24.79 -16.48
C PRO A 335 7.26 24.43 -15.07
N GLN A 336 6.85 25.41 -14.25
CA GLN A 336 6.37 25.13 -12.91
C GLN A 336 5.01 24.42 -12.94
N ILE A 337 4.13 24.78 -13.88
CA ILE A 337 2.85 24.06 -14.08
C ILE A 337 3.13 22.59 -14.42
N TRP A 338 4.12 22.32 -15.28
CA TRP A 338 4.51 20.95 -15.61
C TRP A 338 5.12 20.19 -14.43
N LYS A 339 5.91 20.86 -13.58
CA LYS A 339 6.45 20.26 -12.36
C LYS A 339 5.33 19.91 -11.37
N ASP A 340 4.42 20.84 -11.11
CA ASP A 340 3.29 20.64 -10.22
C ASP A 340 2.35 19.55 -10.77
N TRP A 341 2.07 19.55 -12.07
CA TRP A 341 1.33 18.51 -12.77
C TRP A 341 1.90 17.11 -12.52
N LEU A 342 3.22 16.95 -12.63
CA LEU A 342 3.87 15.66 -12.38
C LEU A 342 3.66 15.22 -10.93
N TYR A 343 3.93 16.10 -9.97
CA TYR A 343 3.89 15.74 -8.56
C TYR A 343 2.47 15.48 -8.04
N LEU A 344 1.47 16.22 -8.54
CA LEU A 344 0.07 15.99 -8.20
C LEU A 344 -0.46 14.63 -8.69
N GLN A 345 0.19 14.01 -9.68
CA GLN A 345 -0.19 12.68 -10.19
C GLN A 345 0.32 11.50 -9.36
N THR A 346 1.14 11.74 -8.32
CA THR A 346 1.74 10.67 -7.50
C THR A 346 0.66 9.78 -6.89
N SER A 347 0.80 8.45 -6.99
CA SER A 347 -0.23 7.48 -6.55
C SER A 347 -0.61 7.65 -5.08
N ASP A 348 0.34 8.03 -4.22
CA ASP A 348 0.15 8.28 -2.79
C ASP A 348 -1.02 9.21 -2.47
N HIS A 349 -1.25 10.24 -3.29
CA HIS A 349 -2.35 11.17 -3.03
C HIS A 349 -3.71 10.47 -3.07
N PHE A 350 -3.91 9.56 -4.02
CA PHE A 350 -5.12 8.76 -4.10
C PHE A 350 -5.16 7.68 -3.01
N TYR A 351 -4.00 7.09 -2.68
CA TYR A 351 -3.89 6.12 -1.58
C TYR A 351 -4.33 6.72 -0.24
N TYR A 352 -3.96 7.97 0.05
CA TYR A 352 -4.37 8.66 1.27
C TYR A 352 -5.89 8.90 1.38
N MET A 353 -6.63 8.78 0.27
CA MET A 353 -8.09 8.88 0.20
C MET A 353 -8.80 7.51 0.28
N CYS A 354 -8.07 6.42 0.50
CA CYS A 354 -8.64 5.08 0.60
C CYS A 354 -9.45 4.90 1.90
N THR A 355 -10.69 4.42 1.78
CA THR A 355 -11.59 4.24 2.94
C THR A 355 -11.57 2.84 3.56
N LYS A 356 -10.97 1.83 2.89
CA LYS A 356 -10.95 0.44 3.37
C LYS A 356 -10.32 0.30 4.76
N TRP A 357 -9.24 1.05 4.99
CA TRP A 357 -8.41 0.91 6.18
C TRP A 357 -8.93 1.69 7.39
N PHE A 358 -9.98 2.51 7.20
CA PHE A 358 -10.60 3.24 8.29
C PHE A 358 -11.44 2.31 9.19
N SER A 359 -11.79 1.10 8.72
CA SER A 359 -12.37 0.02 9.55
C SER A 359 -11.33 -0.87 10.23
N ASP A 360 -10.14 -1.06 9.64
CA ASP A 360 -9.16 -2.11 10.05
C ASP A 360 -7.90 -1.58 10.78
N GLY A 361 -7.99 -0.41 11.40
CA GLY A 361 -7.29 -0.09 12.66
C GLY A 361 -5.76 0.08 12.70
N ASP A 362 -4.97 -0.80 12.08
CA ASP A 362 -3.69 -1.22 12.69
C ASP A 362 -2.42 -1.18 11.84
N VAL A 363 -2.44 -0.86 10.54
CA VAL A 363 -1.16 -0.84 9.76
C VAL A 363 -0.95 0.44 8.94
N HIS A 364 -2.00 1.10 8.46
CA HIS A 364 -1.88 2.18 7.47
C HIS A 364 -1.91 3.61 8.05
N LYS A 365 -2.14 3.77 9.36
CA LYS A 365 -2.02 5.07 10.05
C LYS A 365 -0.58 5.63 10.02
N TYR A 366 0.42 4.79 9.76
CA TYR A 366 1.82 5.20 9.78
C TYR A 366 2.24 5.99 8.52
N PHE A 367 1.52 5.85 7.40
CA PHE A 367 1.89 6.44 6.10
C PHE A 367 0.99 7.58 5.63
N ASN A 368 -0.24 7.68 6.15
CA ASN A 368 -1.15 8.76 5.77
C ASN A 368 -0.83 10.03 6.60
N PRO A 369 -0.42 11.15 5.97
CA PRO A 369 -0.14 12.38 6.71
C PRO A 369 -1.41 13.08 7.22
N TYR A 370 -2.60 12.59 6.85
CA TYR A 370 -3.89 13.15 7.23
C TYR A 370 -4.60 12.31 8.30
N GLY A 371 -5.45 12.97 9.10
CA GLY A 371 -6.21 12.29 10.16
C GLY A 371 -7.28 11.35 9.62
N THR A 372 -7.85 11.66 8.45
CA THR A 372 -8.86 10.84 7.78
C THR A 372 -8.69 10.88 6.25
N PRO A 373 -9.21 9.87 5.51
CA PRO A 373 -9.29 9.92 4.05
C PRO A 373 -10.02 11.15 3.51
N TYR A 374 -10.98 11.66 4.29
CA TYR A 374 -11.72 12.86 3.96
C TYR A 374 -10.85 14.13 4.04
N ASP A 375 -10.02 14.25 5.08
CA ASP A 375 -9.08 15.37 5.20
C ASP A 375 -8.06 15.36 4.05
N ALA A 376 -7.58 14.17 3.66
CA ALA A 376 -6.70 14.01 2.50
C ALA A 376 -7.37 14.49 1.21
N PHE A 377 -8.62 14.07 0.97
CA PHE A 377 -9.40 14.48 -0.18
C PHE A 377 -9.64 16.00 -0.21
N VAL A 378 -10.08 16.60 0.91
CA VAL A 378 -10.32 18.05 0.97
C VAL A 378 -9.05 18.85 0.70
N ASN A 379 -7.93 18.46 1.31
CA ASN A 379 -6.65 19.13 1.10
C ASN A 379 -6.22 19.06 -0.37
N TYR A 380 -6.25 17.85 -0.95
CA TYR A 380 -5.91 17.63 -2.34
C TYR A 380 -6.83 18.40 -3.30
N MET A 381 -8.14 18.42 -3.03
CA MET A 381 -9.11 19.13 -3.86
C MET A 381 -8.95 20.65 -3.81
N ASN A 382 -8.54 21.23 -2.67
CA ASN A 382 -8.22 22.65 -2.61
C ASN A 382 -6.97 22.97 -3.45
N VAL A 383 -5.91 22.14 -3.35
CA VAL A 383 -4.70 22.28 -4.19
C VAL A 383 -5.05 22.14 -5.67
N LEU A 384 -5.80 21.10 -6.03
CA LEU A 384 -6.22 20.86 -7.41
C LEU A 384 -7.09 22.00 -7.94
N SER A 385 -7.96 22.58 -7.10
CA SER A 385 -8.76 23.74 -7.49
C SER A 385 -7.87 24.94 -7.84
N ASP A 386 -6.87 25.27 -7.02
CA ASP A 386 -5.91 26.32 -7.35
C ASP A 386 -5.11 26.01 -8.62
N PHE A 387 -4.66 24.76 -8.76
CA PHE A 387 -3.91 24.31 -9.93
C PHE A 387 -4.75 24.45 -11.21
N ILE A 388 -6.04 24.12 -11.18
CA ILE A 388 -6.98 24.33 -12.29
C ILE A 388 -7.04 25.81 -12.69
N ILE A 389 -7.10 26.72 -11.71
CA ILE A 389 -7.11 28.18 -11.96
C ILE A 389 -5.83 28.57 -12.71
N ARG A 390 -4.67 28.19 -12.18
CA ARG A 390 -3.37 28.49 -12.81
C ARG A 390 -3.26 27.93 -14.22
N VAL A 391 -3.67 26.68 -14.44
CA VAL A 391 -3.66 26.05 -15.77
C VAL A 391 -4.54 26.85 -16.72
N ASN A 392 -5.77 27.20 -16.32
CA ASN A 392 -6.67 27.98 -17.18
C ASN A 392 -6.08 29.35 -17.54
N GLU A 393 -5.52 30.08 -16.57
CA GLU A 393 -4.90 31.40 -16.78
C GLU A 393 -3.67 31.34 -17.71
N ASN A 394 -2.97 30.21 -17.73
CA ASN A 394 -1.77 29.99 -18.54
C ASN A 394 -2.05 29.20 -19.84
N THR A 395 -3.32 28.96 -20.19
CA THR A 395 -3.69 28.48 -21.53
C THR A 395 -3.74 29.63 -22.52
N LYS A 396 -3.60 29.33 -23.82
CA LYS A 396 -3.58 30.35 -24.89
C LYS A 396 -4.88 31.17 -24.98
N PHE A 397 -5.97 30.71 -24.37
CA PHE A 397 -7.28 31.35 -24.33
C PHE A 397 -7.65 31.96 -22.96
N GLY A 398 -6.78 31.80 -21.95
CA GLY A 398 -7.04 32.16 -20.54
C GLY A 398 -7.00 33.65 -20.18
N LYS A 399 -6.78 34.55 -21.14
CA LYS A 399 -6.67 36.00 -20.87
C LYS A 399 -7.99 36.73 -20.65
N GLU A 400 -9.13 36.04 -20.73
CA GLU A 400 -10.46 36.60 -20.44
C GLU A 400 -11.16 35.80 -19.33
N GLY A 401 -11.29 36.37 -18.11
CA GLY A 401 -12.30 35.92 -17.15
C GLY A 401 -11.83 35.56 -15.73
N TYR A 402 -11.18 36.48 -15.02
CA TYR A 402 -10.82 36.34 -13.60
C TYR A 402 -12.04 36.15 -12.66
N GLU A 403 -13.23 36.66 -13.03
CA GLU A 403 -14.45 36.56 -12.20
C GLU A 403 -15.20 35.22 -12.37
N GLY A 404 -15.23 34.64 -13.59
CA GLY A 404 -15.90 33.36 -13.84
C GLY A 404 -15.18 32.17 -13.20
N VAL A 405 -13.88 32.29 -12.99
CA VAL A 405 -13.03 31.22 -12.42
C VAL A 405 -13.20 31.11 -10.91
N LYS A 406 -13.33 32.23 -10.17
CA LYS A 406 -13.67 32.21 -8.73
C LYS A 406 -15.05 31.60 -8.48
N GLN A 407 -16.01 31.88 -9.33
CA GLN A 407 -17.34 31.28 -9.26
C GLN A 407 -17.28 29.78 -9.60
N SER A 408 -16.47 29.38 -10.58
CA SER A 408 -16.24 27.95 -10.88
C SER A 408 -15.56 27.19 -9.75
N ALA A 409 -14.60 27.80 -9.03
CA ALA A 409 -13.90 27.18 -7.90
C ALA A 409 -14.79 27.11 -6.66
N SER A 410 -15.64 28.12 -6.44
CA SER A 410 -16.70 28.07 -5.43
C SER A 410 -17.74 27.02 -5.77
N ASP A 411 -18.19 26.93 -7.03
CA ASP A 411 -19.14 25.91 -7.50
C ASP A 411 -18.52 24.51 -7.44
N LEU A 412 -17.21 24.38 -7.72
CA LEU A 412 -16.47 23.13 -7.55
C LEU A 412 -16.38 22.79 -6.07
N TYR A 413 -16.07 23.73 -5.18
CA TYR A 413 -16.03 23.51 -3.74
C TYR A 413 -17.41 23.19 -3.15
N ASP A 414 -18.48 23.83 -3.60
CA ASP A 414 -19.84 23.56 -3.15
C ASP A 414 -20.32 22.21 -3.68
N LYS A 415 -20.05 21.88 -4.95
CA LYS A 415 -20.29 20.54 -5.51
C LYS A 415 -19.42 19.50 -4.86
N THR A 416 -18.17 19.79 -4.56
CA THR A 416 -17.25 18.90 -3.85
C THR A 416 -17.67 18.77 -2.39
N SER A 417 -18.20 19.80 -1.73
CA SER A 417 -18.74 19.77 -0.36
C SER A 417 -20.07 19.03 -0.28
N GLU A 418 -20.94 19.17 -1.29
CA GLU A 418 -22.19 18.43 -1.42
C GLU A 418 -21.94 16.97 -1.84
N ALA A 419 -21.10 16.73 -2.85
CA ALA A 419 -20.64 15.40 -3.23
C ALA A 419 -19.89 14.75 -2.08
N VAL A 420 -19.10 15.48 -1.30
CA VAL A 420 -18.53 15.00 -0.04
C VAL A 420 -19.62 14.66 0.95
N LYS A 421 -20.62 15.51 1.18
CA LYS A 421 -21.69 15.21 2.14
C LYS A 421 -22.48 13.98 1.70
N ASP A 422 -22.68 13.81 0.39
CA ASP A 422 -23.42 12.69 -0.17
C ASP A 422 -22.58 11.42 -0.32
N THR A 423 -21.29 11.52 -0.63
CA THR A 423 -20.29 10.45 -0.61
C THR A 423 -20.00 10.02 0.81
N VAL A 424 -19.87 10.92 1.78
CA VAL A 424 -19.79 10.61 3.21
C VAL A 424 -21.09 9.98 3.69
N LYS A 425 -22.27 10.42 3.23
CA LYS A 425 -23.54 9.73 3.51
C LYS A 425 -23.61 8.34 2.85
N ARG A 426 -23.14 8.18 1.61
CA ARG A 426 -23.15 6.92 0.84
C ARG A 426 -22.11 5.94 1.35
N ALA A 427 -20.92 6.40 1.71
CA ALA A 427 -19.86 5.65 2.37
C ALA A 427 -20.29 5.28 3.79
N ASN A 428 -20.87 6.20 4.59
CA ASN A 428 -21.47 5.83 5.87
C ASN A 428 -22.67 4.88 5.71
N LYS A 429 -23.42 4.94 4.60
CA LYS A 429 -24.51 4.01 4.29
C LYS A 429 -24.00 2.64 3.85
N LYS A 430 -22.97 2.57 2.99
CA LYS A 430 -22.30 1.32 2.57
C LYS A 430 -21.50 0.70 3.71
N VAL A 431 -20.84 1.50 4.54
CA VAL A 431 -20.20 1.07 5.80
C VAL A 431 -21.26 0.63 6.81
N LYS A 432 -22.42 1.28 6.90
CA LYS A 432 -23.55 0.74 7.68
C LYS A 432 -24.11 -0.54 7.09
N ASP A 433 -24.25 -0.66 5.77
CA ASP A 433 -24.80 -1.85 5.10
C ASP A 433 -23.81 -3.04 5.12
N ALA A 434 -22.50 -2.76 5.13
CA ALA A 434 -21.41 -3.74 5.34
C ALA A 434 -21.21 -4.08 6.82
N ALA A 435 -21.29 -3.11 7.74
CA ALA A 435 -21.29 -3.33 9.18
C ALA A 435 -22.58 -3.99 9.70
N VAL A 436 -23.69 -3.88 8.95
CA VAL A 436 -24.90 -4.68 9.17
C VAL A 436 -24.66 -6.16 8.81
N LYS A 437 -23.69 -6.46 7.93
CA LYS A 437 -23.25 -7.83 7.65
C LYS A 437 -22.19 -8.35 8.64
N SER A 438 -21.47 -7.47 9.35
CA SER A 438 -20.56 -7.82 10.45
C SER A 438 -21.07 -7.22 11.77
N LYS A 439 -22.24 -7.66 12.24
CA LYS A 439 -22.88 -7.09 13.42
C LYS A 439 -22.04 -7.37 14.68
N GLU A 440 -21.37 -6.35 15.23
CA GLU A 440 -20.81 -6.40 16.58
C GLU A 440 -21.99 -6.59 17.56
N ILE A 441 -22.13 -7.79 18.12
CA ILE A 441 -23.27 -8.14 18.98
C ILE A 441 -23.09 -7.45 20.33
N LYS A 442 -24.04 -6.60 20.71
CA LYS A 442 -24.02 -5.87 21.99
C LYS A 442 -24.66 -6.68 23.10
N PHE A 443 -24.33 -6.35 24.35
CA PHE A 443 -24.89 -7.01 25.52
C PHE A 443 -26.43 -6.94 25.55
N GLU A 444 -27.00 -5.83 25.08
CA GLU A 444 -28.44 -5.64 25.00
C GLU A 444 -29.13 -6.56 23.96
N ASP A 445 -28.40 -7.05 22.96
CA ASP A 445 -28.94 -7.94 21.92
C ASP A 445 -29.25 -9.36 22.47
N ILE A 446 -28.85 -9.68 23.71
CA ILE A 446 -29.14 -10.98 24.33
C ILE A 446 -30.65 -11.23 24.40
N LYS A 447 -31.47 -10.19 24.52
CA LYS A 447 -32.94 -10.32 24.54
C LYS A 447 -33.51 -11.02 23.31
N ASP A 448 -32.86 -10.85 22.16
CA ASP A 448 -33.27 -11.41 20.87
C ASP A 448 -32.67 -12.79 20.59
N MET A 449 -31.76 -13.29 21.43
CA MET A 449 -31.12 -14.60 21.24
C MET A 449 -32.10 -15.77 21.48
N SER A 450 -31.85 -16.94 20.91
CA SER A 450 -32.63 -18.14 21.25
C SER A 450 -32.28 -18.65 22.66
N ASN A 451 -33.21 -19.31 23.35
CA ASN A 451 -32.93 -19.90 24.68
C ASN A 451 -31.77 -20.91 24.64
N ALA A 452 -31.58 -21.60 23.51
CA ALA A 452 -30.45 -22.50 23.30
C ALA A 452 -29.12 -21.74 23.25
N ALA A 453 -29.09 -20.58 22.57
CA ALA A 453 -27.91 -19.72 22.50
C ALA A 453 -27.57 -19.13 23.88
N VAL A 454 -28.57 -18.65 24.63
CA VAL A 454 -28.38 -18.14 25.99
C VAL A 454 -27.82 -19.22 26.92
N LYS A 455 -28.31 -20.46 26.84
CA LYS A 455 -27.76 -21.59 27.62
C LYS A 455 -26.33 -21.94 27.23
N LYS A 456 -25.94 -21.78 25.96
CA LYS A 456 -24.56 -21.99 25.50
C LYS A 456 -23.65 -20.89 26.04
N LEU A 457 -24.08 -19.63 26.01
CA LEU A 457 -23.36 -18.49 26.58
C LEU A 457 -23.15 -18.66 28.10
N LEU A 458 -24.18 -19.06 28.84
CA LEU A 458 -24.11 -19.24 30.30
C LEU A 458 -23.24 -20.41 30.77
N LYS A 459 -22.75 -21.28 29.87
CA LYS A 459 -21.75 -22.30 30.20
C LYS A 459 -20.32 -21.76 30.15
N GLU A 460 -20.13 -20.69 29.40
CA GLU A 460 -18.82 -20.14 29.04
C GLU A 460 -18.50 -18.84 29.80
N ILE A 461 -19.45 -18.33 30.59
CA ILE A 461 -19.32 -17.14 31.42
C ILE A 461 -19.57 -17.50 32.88
N ASP A 462 -18.69 -17.02 33.75
CA ASP A 462 -18.81 -17.22 35.19
C ASP A 462 -20.03 -16.48 35.77
N VAL A 463 -20.66 -17.06 36.79
CA VAL A 463 -21.90 -16.53 37.36
C VAL A 463 -21.68 -15.15 37.99
N GLU A 464 -20.51 -14.90 38.57
CA GLU A 464 -20.14 -13.61 39.14
C GLU A 464 -20.04 -12.53 38.06
N GLU A 465 -19.38 -12.85 36.94
CA GLU A 465 -19.25 -11.93 35.80
C GLU A 465 -20.61 -11.61 35.17
N MET A 466 -21.45 -12.63 34.98
CA MET A 466 -22.81 -12.44 34.47
C MET A 466 -23.68 -11.62 35.43
N THR A 467 -23.55 -11.84 36.74
CA THR A 467 -24.27 -11.07 37.76
C THR A 467 -23.84 -9.60 37.76
N ALA A 468 -22.53 -9.34 37.60
CA ALA A 468 -21.99 -7.98 37.48
C ALA A 468 -22.46 -7.27 36.20
N ALA A 469 -22.50 -7.97 35.06
CA ALA A 469 -22.95 -7.43 33.77
C ALA A 469 -24.46 -7.07 33.78
N LEU A 470 -25.27 -7.88 34.48
CA LEU A 470 -26.73 -7.70 34.63
C LEU A 470 -27.12 -6.49 35.51
N LYS A 471 -26.18 -5.91 36.25
CA LYS A 471 -26.45 -4.74 37.08
C LYS A 471 -26.91 -3.55 36.22
N GLY A 472 -28.16 -3.12 36.43
CA GLY A 472 -28.75 -2.02 35.65
C GLY A 472 -29.00 -2.38 34.18
N ALA A 473 -29.17 -3.67 33.86
CA ALA A 473 -29.61 -4.12 32.54
C ALA A 473 -31.10 -3.87 32.33
N GLU A 474 -31.54 -3.82 31.06
CA GLU A 474 -32.95 -3.75 30.70
C GLU A 474 -33.72 -4.98 31.21
N LYS A 475 -35.01 -4.79 31.53
CA LYS A 475 -35.87 -5.86 32.04
C LYS A 475 -35.95 -7.05 31.08
N GLU A 476 -35.99 -6.78 29.78
CA GLU A 476 -36.05 -7.79 28.71
C GLU A 476 -34.81 -8.70 28.70
N VAL A 477 -33.61 -8.13 28.95
CA VAL A 477 -32.35 -8.89 29.04
C VAL A 477 -32.34 -9.78 30.29
N MET A 478 -32.82 -9.26 31.42
CA MET A 478 -32.94 -10.04 32.67
C MET A 478 -33.94 -11.19 32.53
N GLU A 479 -35.10 -10.94 31.93
CA GLU A 479 -36.13 -11.95 31.65
C GLU A 479 -35.63 -13.04 30.69
N LYS A 480 -34.62 -12.72 29.87
CA LYS A 480 -34.01 -13.68 28.98
C LYS A 480 -32.96 -14.56 29.66
N ILE A 481 -32.12 -13.97 30.51
CA ILE A 481 -30.96 -14.66 31.10
C ILE A 481 -31.36 -15.47 32.33
N ILE A 482 -32.13 -14.89 33.26
CA ILE A 482 -32.41 -15.48 34.57
C ILE A 482 -33.12 -16.86 34.47
N PRO A 483 -34.13 -17.06 33.60
CA PRO A 483 -34.79 -18.36 33.47
C PRO A 483 -33.92 -19.46 32.87
N ASN A 484 -32.82 -19.10 32.19
CA ASN A 484 -31.91 -20.05 31.55
C ASN A 484 -30.73 -20.46 32.46
N LEU A 485 -30.60 -19.88 33.65
CA LEU A 485 -29.63 -20.30 34.67
C LEU A 485 -29.99 -21.69 35.22
N ASN A 486 -28.97 -22.52 35.46
CA ASN A 486 -29.16 -23.78 36.18
C ASN A 486 -29.43 -23.52 37.68
N LYS A 487 -29.90 -24.55 38.40
CA LYS A 487 -30.32 -24.43 39.82
C LYS A 487 -29.22 -23.86 40.73
N ASN A 488 -27.95 -24.23 40.50
CA ASN A 488 -26.82 -23.76 41.30
C ASN A 488 -26.45 -22.32 40.96
N ALA A 489 -26.39 -21.99 39.67
CA ALA A 489 -26.11 -20.64 39.17
C ALA A 489 -27.19 -19.64 39.60
N LYS A 490 -28.47 -20.05 39.61
CA LYS A 490 -29.57 -19.22 40.10
C LYS A 490 -29.46 -18.89 41.59
N LYS A 491 -29.15 -19.89 42.42
CA LYS A 491 -28.93 -19.68 43.86
C LYS A 491 -27.76 -18.73 44.11
N LYS A 492 -26.65 -18.91 43.39
CA LYS A 492 -25.45 -18.07 43.48
C LYS A 492 -25.72 -16.64 42.99
N TYR A 493 -26.47 -16.47 41.91
CA TYR A 493 -26.94 -15.16 41.43
C TYR A 493 -27.77 -14.41 42.48
N GLU A 494 -28.72 -15.10 43.14
CA GLU A 494 -29.56 -14.52 44.21
C GLU A 494 -28.73 -14.10 45.44
N GLU A 495 -27.71 -14.89 45.82
CA GLU A 495 -26.77 -14.56 46.90
C GLU A 495 -25.93 -13.31 46.55
N LEU A 496 -25.34 -13.29 45.35
CA LEU A 496 -24.45 -12.23 44.86
C LEU A 496 -25.16 -10.89 44.60
N GLN A 497 -26.46 -10.90 44.29
CA GLN A 497 -27.27 -9.70 44.14
C GLN A 497 -27.22 -8.79 45.38
N SER A 498 -27.11 -9.39 46.56
CA SER A 498 -27.07 -8.68 47.84
C SER A 498 -25.70 -8.08 48.16
N GLU A 499 -24.62 -8.72 47.70
CA GLU A 499 -23.22 -8.33 47.93
C GLU A 499 -22.72 -7.28 46.93
N LEU A 500 -23.19 -7.33 45.68
CA LEU A 500 -22.74 -6.45 44.60
C LEU A 500 -23.31 -5.02 44.66
N LYS A 501 -23.85 -4.56 45.80
CA LYS A 501 -24.53 -3.25 45.93
C LYS A 501 -23.69 -2.04 45.48
N LYS A 502 -22.35 -2.11 45.51
CA LYS A 502 -21.42 -1.02 45.17
C LYS A 502 -20.45 -1.31 44.01
N ILE A 503 -20.92 -1.82 42.87
CA ILE A 503 -20.12 -1.86 41.63
C ILE A 503 -20.26 -0.54 40.84
N ASN A 504 -19.16 0.01 40.33
CA ASN A 504 -19.18 1.26 39.56
C ASN A 504 -19.48 1.01 38.07
N LYS A 505 -19.89 2.06 37.34
CA LYS A 505 -20.29 1.96 35.92
C LYS A 505 -19.16 1.46 35.00
N LYS A 506 -17.89 1.75 35.35
CA LYS A 506 -16.72 1.33 34.57
C LYS A 506 -16.52 -0.19 34.64
N GLU A 507 -16.67 -0.78 35.82
CA GLU A 507 -16.61 -2.23 36.01
C GLU A 507 -17.81 -2.93 35.36
N ILE A 508 -19.03 -2.39 35.47
CA ILE A 508 -20.20 -2.94 34.76
C ILE A 508 -19.93 -3.01 33.25
N ASN A 509 -19.44 -1.92 32.65
CA ASN A 509 -19.15 -1.88 31.21
C ASN A 509 -18.04 -2.87 30.82
N LYS A 510 -17.04 -3.07 31.68
CA LYS A 510 -15.98 -4.07 31.47
C LYS A 510 -16.55 -5.49 31.43
N TYR A 511 -17.46 -5.84 32.34
CA TYR A 511 -18.11 -7.16 32.32
C TYR A 511 -19.07 -7.31 31.14
N ARG A 512 -19.80 -6.26 30.75
CA ARG A 512 -20.62 -6.28 29.53
C ARG A 512 -19.78 -6.52 28.28
N LYS A 513 -18.64 -5.83 28.13
CA LYS A 513 -17.74 -6.06 26.99
C LYS A 513 -17.19 -7.48 26.94
N ARG A 514 -16.84 -8.08 28.09
CA ARG A 514 -16.45 -9.50 28.16
C ARG A 514 -17.56 -10.44 27.69
N VAL A 515 -18.82 -10.15 28.05
CA VAL A 515 -19.96 -10.92 27.58
C VAL A 515 -20.14 -10.76 26.06
N GLU A 516 -20.01 -9.55 25.53
CA GLU A 516 -20.07 -9.26 24.08
C GLU A 516 -18.97 -10.00 23.31
N ASP A 517 -17.73 -9.94 23.78
CA ASP A 517 -16.58 -10.63 23.18
C ASP A 517 -16.82 -12.15 23.17
N LYS A 518 -17.42 -12.69 24.25
CA LYS A 518 -17.76 -14.12 24.34
C LYS A 518 -18.92 -14.50 23.43
N ILE A 519 -19.89 -13.62 23.23
CA ILE A 519 -20.95 -13.83 22.23
C ILE A 519 -20.35 -13.86 20.83
N ALA A 520 -19.43 -12.95 20.51
CA ALA A 520 -18.72 -12.95 19.23
C ALA A 520 -17.90 -14.23 19.03
N GLU A 521 -17.20 -14.74 20.06
CA GLU A 521 -16.46 -15.99 19.99
C GLU A 521 -17.37 -17.22 19.73
N ILE A 522 -18.53 -17.28 20.40
CA ILE A 522 -19.41 -18.45 20.35
C ILE A 522 -20.30 -18.46 19.09
N PHE A 523 -20.68 -17.28 18.58
CA PHE A 523 -21.71 -17.10 17.56
C PHE A 523 -21.28 -16.28 16.34
N GLY A 524 -20.09 -15.67 16.34
CA GLY A 524 -19.57 -14.81 15.26
C GLY A 524 -18.92 -15.56 14.09
N LYS A 525 -19.51 -16.66 13.63
CA LYS A 525 -19.15 -17.31 12.36
C LYS A 525 -20.24 -17.10 11.32
#